data_AF-A0A936N7D0-F1
#
_entry.id   AF-A0A936N7D0-F1
#
_cell.length_a   1.000
_cell.length_b   1.000
_cell.length_c   1.000
_cell.angle_alpha   90.00
_cell.angle_beta   90.00
_cell.angle_gamma   90.00
#
_symmetry.space_group_name_H-M   'P 1'
#
loop_
_entity.id
_entity.type
_entity.pdbx_description
1 polymer ?
#
loop_
_entity_poly.entity_id
_entity_poly.type
_entity_poly.pdbx_seq_one_letter_code
_entity_poly.pdbx_strand_id
1 'polypeptide(L)'
;MLKRIMHNLFGCLFLWGIVTTQVKAQTYNFPESIKHTMIAELTSPDSLVFYQCHVESATQELKTSGGQTLQTAPQKYSITEKIIVYLTDSVYRAKYFVSSMVILPNRRFSGLKIKERKYWNFKLVSEKTLNERDLKILGAIQLKGKEPTEYDFAITKYNTNQVIIKKTKEFKQLVIEGDYILSKIIFDPKRIESKID
;
A
#
# COMPACT_ATOMS: atom_id res chain seq x y z
N MET A 1 34.20 -62.11 -8.47
CA MET A 1 34.33 -60.72 -7.99
C MET A 1 33.97 -59.73 -9.11
N LEU A 2 32.78 -59.83 -9.71
CA LEU A 2 32.32 -58.95 -10.81
C LEU A 2 30.80 -59.14 -11.06
N LYS A 3 29.96 -58.93 -10.04
CA LYS A 3 28.50 -59.12 -10.15
C LYS A 3 27.69 -58.15 -9.28
N ARG A 4 28.22 -56.94 -9.03
CA ARG A 4 27.65 -56.04 -8.01
C ARG A 4 27.79 -54.55 -8.32
N ILE A 5 27.69 -54.11 -9.58
CA ILE A 5 27.71 -52.65 -9.91
C ILE A 5 26.86 -52.33 -11.15
N MET A 6 25.66 -52.89 -11.32
CA MET A 6 24.80 -52.51 -12.46
C MET A 6 23.30 -52.54 -12.16
N HIS A 7 22.86 -52.15 -10.97
CA HIS A 7 21.42 -52.03 -10.67
C HIS A 7 20.99 -50.71 -9.99
N ASN A 8 21.91 -49.75 -9.81
CA ASN A 8 21.62 -48.49 -9.11
C ASN A 8 21.73 -47.23 -10.01
N LEU A 9 21.48 -47.34 -11.31
CA LEU A 9 21.63 -46.19 -12.23
C LEU A 9 20.40 -45.90 -13.12
N PHE A 10 19.23 -46.46 -12.80
CA PHE A 10 18.01 -46.26 -13.60
C PHE A 10 16.79 -45.82 -12.78
N GLY A 11 17.01 -45.20 -11.62
CA GLY A 11 15.95 -44.80 -10.69
C GLY A 11 15.92 -43.31 -10.31
N CYS A 12 16.61 -42.43 -11.03
CA CYS A 12 16.71 -41.00 -10.65
C CYS A 12 16.34 -40.01 -11.77
N LEU A 13 15.70 -40.44 -12.85
CA LEU A 13 15.47 -39.58 -14.02
C LEU A 13 14.02 -39.18 -14.31
N PHE A 14 13.06 -39.52 -13.43
CA PHE A 14 11.66 -39.15 -13.63
C PHE A 14 11.03 -38.71 -12.31
N LEU A 15 11.12 -37.42 -12.01
CA LEU A 15 10.14 -36.62 -11.23
C LEU A 15 10.73 -35.24 -10.87
N TRP A 16 11.41 -34.59 -11.82
CA TRP A 16 11.40 -33.13 -11.88
C TRP A 16 10.23 -32.73 -12.77
N GLY A 17 9.02 -33.11 -12.33
CA GLY A 17 7.80 -32.49 -12.78
C GLY A 17 7.82 -31.07 -12.25
N ILE A 18 8.49 -30.18 -12.97
CA ILE A 18 8.42 -28.75 -12.76
C ILE A 18 6.94 -28.43 -12.92
N VAL A 19 6.22 -28.35 -11.81
CA VAL A 19 4.93 -27.68 -11.73
C VAL A 19 5.26 -26.21 -11.98
N THR A 20 5.43 -25.86 -13.24
CA THR A 20 5.32 -24.49 -13.70
C THR A 20 3.85 -24.16 -13.48
N THR A 21 3.52 -23.68 -12.28
CA THR A 21 2.30 -22.92 -12.06
C THR A 21 2.37 -21.78 -13.06
N GLN A 22 1.66 -21.93 -14.18
CA GLN A 22 1.45 -20.85 -15.12
C GLN A 22 0.71 -19.77 -14.32
N VAL A 23 1.45 -18.79 -13.82
CA VAL A 23 0.89 -17.55 -13.33
C VAL A 23 0.26 -16.92 -14.56
N LYS A 24 -1.06 -17.12 -14.73
CA LYS A 24 -1.81 -16.43 -15.77
C LYS A 24 -1.60 -14.95 -15.54
N ALA A 25 -0.90 -14.31 -16.46
CA ALA A 25 -0.77 -12.86 -16.51
C ALA A 25 -2.16 -12.26 -16.42
N GLN A 26 -2.44 -11.52 -15.36
CA GLN A 26 -3.73 -10.88 -15.17
C GLN A 26 -3.77 -9.60 -16.00
N THR A 27 -4.14 -9.70 -17.27
CA THR A 27 -4.37 -8.50 -18.07
C THR A 27 -5.69 -7.86 -17.63
N TYR A 28 -5.60 -6.94 -16.67
CA TYR A 28 -6.75 -6.15 -16.23
C TYR A 28 -6.98 -4.96 -17.17
N ASN A 29 -8.17 -4.90 -17.77
CA ASN A 29 -8.58 -3.78 -18.61
C ASN A 29 -9.26 -2.71 -17.74
N PHE A 30 -8.61 -1.56 -17.59
CA PHE A 30 -9.17 -0.43 -16.87
C PHE A 30 -10.42 0.13 -17.60
N PRO A 31 -11.54 0.39 -16.91
CA PRO A 31 -12.66 1.15 -17.45
C PRO A 31 -12.23 2.51 -17.98
N GLU A 32 -12.92 3.01 -19.01
CA GLU A 32 -12.58 4.27 -19.70
C GLU A 32 -12.42 5.46 -18.75
N SER A 33 -13.29 5.51 -17.73
CA SER A 33 -13.27 6.55 -16.71
C SER A 33 -11.96 6.61 -15.93
N ILE A 34 -11.23 5.51 -15.75
CA ILE A 34 -9.99 5.45 -14.96
C ILE A 34 -8.72 5.19 -15.78
N LYS A 35 -8.80 5.09 -17.12
CA LYS A 35 -7.64 4.81 -17.99
C LYS A 35 -6.56 5.88 -17.96
N HIS A 36 -6.91 7.12 -17.65
CA HIS A 36 -5.98 8.26 -17.58
C HIS A 36 -5.42 8.48 -16.16
N THR A 37 -5.57 7.49 -15.27
CA THR A 37 -5.04 7.56 -13.90
C THR A 37 -3.64 6.99 -13.82
N MET A 38 -2.86 7.42 -12.82
CA MET A 38 -1.47 6.97 -12.65
C MET A 38 -1.37 5.45 -12.42
N ILE A 39 -2.42 4.81 -11.90
CA ILE A 39 -2.46 3.35 -11.71
C ILE A 39 -2.67 2.59 -13.04
N ALA A 40 -3.47 3.14 -13.96
CA ALA A 40 -3.69 2.56 -15.27
C ALA A 40 -2.45 2.67 -16.17
N GLU A 41 -1.70 3.74 -16.01
CA GLU A 41 -0.44 3.98 -16.72
C GLU A 41 0.79 3.33 -16.05
N LEU A 42 0.61 2.55 -14.98
CA LEU A 42 1.72 1.93 -14.26
C LEU A 42 2.31 0.80 -15.09
N THR A 43 3.60 0.91 -15.41
CA THR A 43 4.38 -0.10 -16.13
C THR A 43 5.54 -0.61 -15.27
N SER A 44 6.05 -1.81 -15.56
CA SER A 44 7.29 -2.30 -14.94
C SER A 44 8.51 -1.57 -15.55
N PRO A 45 9.53 -1.15 -14.78
CA PRO A 45 9.77 -1.43 -13.35
C PRO A 45 9.30 -0.31 -12.39
N ASP A 46 8.41 0.57 -12.83
CA ASP A 46 7.97 1.70 -12.02
C ASP A 46 7.09 1.28 -10.83
N SER A 47 6.98 2.19 -9.87
CA SER A 47 6.07 2.05 -8.72
C SER A 47 5.20 3.30 -8.55
N LEU A 48 3.96 3.07 -8.15
CA LEU A 48 3.03 4.10 -7.71
C LEU A 48 2.95 4.10 -6.19
N VAL A 49 3.22 5.25 -5.56
CA VAL A 49 3.23 5.38 -4.11
C VAL A 49 2.08 6.27 -3.66
N PHE A 50 1.24 5.74 -2.77
CA PHE A 50 0.22 6.49 -2.06
C PHE A 50 0.74 6.79 -0.66
N TYR A 51 0.77 8.05 -0.27
CA TYR A 51 0.88 8.45 1.12
C TYR A 51 -0.49 8.91 1.56
N GLN A 52 -0.98 8.42 2.69
CA GLN A 52 -2.25 8.88 3.26
C GLN A 52 -2.01 9.25 4.70
N CYS A 53 -2.44 10.45 5.07
CA CYS A 53 -2.56 10.81 6.47
C CYS A 53 -4.05 10.80 6.84
N HIS A 54 -4.37 10.30 8.03
CA HIS A 54 -5.71 10.42 8.59
C HIS A 54 -5.65 10.49 10.12
N VAL A 55 -6.76 10.85 10.76
CA VAL A 55 -6.90 10.88 12.21
C VAL A 55 -7.71 9.68 12.66
N GLU A 56 -7.22 8.95 13.65
CA GLU A 56 -7.92 7.84 14.27
C GLU A 56 -7.96 8.00 15.79
N SER A 57 -9.05 7.54 16.42
CA SER A 57 -9.13 7.44 17.87
C SER A 57 -8.50 6.13 18.30
N ALA A 58 -7.46 6.19 19.14
CA ALA A 58 -6.79 5.01 19.67
C ALA A 58 -6.45 5.19 21.16
N THR A 59 -6.17 4.07 21.84
CA THR A 59 -5.59 4.06 23.18
C THR A 59 -4.09 3.77 23.07
N GLN A 60 -3.28 4.43 23.88
CA GLN A 60 -1.85 4.19 23.92
C GLN A 60 -1.54 3.27 25.10
N GLU A 61 -0.84 2.18 24.81
CA GLU A 61 -0.25 1.31 25.82
C GLU A 61 1.21 1.72 26.04
N LEU A 62 1.52 2.18 27.25
CA LEU A 62 2.87 2.58 27.64
C LEU A 62 3.45 1.49 28.55
N LYS A 63 4.57 0.89 28.13
CA LYS A 63 5.31 -0.05 28.96
C LYS A 63 6.53 0.65 29.57
N THR A 64 6.58 0.75 30.88
CA THR A 64 7.73 1.34 31.59
C THR A 64 8.89 0.37 31.63
N SER A 65 10.11 0.87 31.88
CA SER A 65 11.30 0.03 32.06
C SER A 65 11.16 -0.98 33.22
N GLY A 66 10.32 -0.66 34.21
CA GLY A 66 9.96 -1.56 35.32
C GLY A 66 8.89 -2.60 34.99
N GLY A 67 8.45 -2.69 33.72
CA GLY A 67 7.48 -3.68 33.27
C GLY A 67 6.01 -3.34 33.57
N GLN A 68 5.73 -2.16 34.15
CA GLN A 68 4.36 -1.70 34.34
C GLN A 68 3.75 -1.28 33.00
N THR A 69 2.52 -1.70 32.76
CA THR A 69 1.74 -1.27 31.60
C THR A 69 0.71 -0.24 32.04
N LEU A 70 0.77 0.96 31.46
CA LEU A 70 -0.18 2.03 31.66
C LEU A 70 -1.05 2.16 30.41
N GLN A 71 -2.37 2.14 30.59
CA GLN A 71 -3.32 2.43 29.51
C GLN A 71 -3.80 3.87 29.63
N THR A 72 -3.67 4.64 28.55
CA THR A 72 -4.19 6.01 28.50
C THR A 72 -5.66 6.03 28.08
N ALA A 73 -6.36 7.11 28.43
CA ALA A 73 -7.67 7.39 27.85
C ALA A 73 -7.58 7.47 26.31
N PRO A 74 -8.65 7.14 25.58
CA PRO A 74 -8.69 7.29 24.13
C PRO A 74 -8.34 8.72 23.70
N GLN A 75 -7.42 8.85 22.76
CA GLN A 75 -7.01 10.12 22.18
C GLN A 75 -6.98 10.03 20.65
N LYS A 76 -7.08 11.18 20.00
CA LYS A 76 -6.95 11.27 18.54
C LYS A 76 -5.47 11.30 18.16
N TYR A 77 -5.05 10.33 17.36
CA TYR A 77 -3.72 10.26 16.78
C TYR A 77 -3.81 10.46 15.27
N SER A 78 -2.90 11.27 14.73
CA SER A 78 -2.68 11.27 13.30
C SER A 78 -1.84 10.05 12.94
N ILE A 79 -2.21 9.32 11.89
CA ILE A 79 -1.51 8.14 11.39
C ILE A 79 -1.12 8.42 9.95
N THR A 80 0.14 8.10 9.60
CA THR A 80 0.63 8.21 8.23
C THR A 80 0.87 6.82 7.66
N GLU A 81 0.18 6.55 6.57
CA GLU A 81 0.22 5.31 5.82
C GLU A 81 0.97 5.50 4.50
N LYS A 82 1.65 4.45 4.06
CA LYS A 82 2.29 4.39 2.74
C LYS A 82 1.89 3.09 2.07
N ILE A 83 1.37 3.17 0.85
CA ILE A 83 1.09 2.01 0.00
C ILE A 83 1.94 2.13 -1.26
N ILE A 84 2.76 1.12 -1.53
CA ILE A 84 3.58 1.05 -2.75
C ILE A 84 2.96 -0.01 -3.65
N VAL A 85 2.46 0.42 -4.81
CA VAL A 85 1.91 -0.45 -5.85
C VAL A 85 2.93 -0.59 -6.97
N TYR A 86 3.14 -1.81 -7.44
CA TYR A 86 4.05 -2.13 -8.53
C TYR A 86 3.45 -3.22 -9.40
N LEU A 87 3.86 -3.23 -10.67
CA LEU A 87 3.44 -4.23 -11.65
C LEU A 87 4.59 -5.19 -11.92
N THR A 88 4.37 -6.49 -11.74
CA THR A 88 5.36 -7.54 -12.02
C THR A 88 4.66 -8.69 -12.73
N ASP A 89 5.16 -9.08 -13.90
CA ASP A 89 4.57 -10.16 -14.71
C ASP A 89 3.07 -9.99 -14.96
N SER A 90 2.65 -8.75 -15.25
CA SER A 90 1.25 -8.33 -15.42
C SER A 90 0.36 -8.52 -14.17
N VAL A 91 0.95 -8.74 -12.99
CA VAL A 91 0.23 -8.83 -11.72
C VAL A 91 0.52 -7.59 -10.87
N TYR A 92 -0.55 -6.89 -10.49
CA TYR A 92 -0.44 -5.75 -9.59
C TYR A 92 -0.27 -6.24 -8.14
N ARG A 93 0.76 -5.74 -7.47
CA ARG A 93 1.06 -6.04 -6.07
C ARG A 93 1.18 -4.76 -5.28
N ALA A 94 0.84 -4.83 -4.00
CA ALA A 94 0.93 -3.69 -3.10
C ALA A 94 1.61 -4.07 -1.77
N LYS A 95 2.46 -3.16 -1.28
CA LYS A 95 3.05 -3.21 0.06
C LYS A 95 2.48 -2.08 0.89
N TYR A 96 2.00 -2.39 2.09
CA TYR A 96 1.42 -1.44 3.03
C TYR A 96 2.36 -1.20 4.20
N PHE A 97 2.61 0.07 4.50
CA PHE A 97 3.47 0.52 5.58
C PHE A 97 2.77 1.57 6.44
N VAL A 98 3.18 1.65 7.71
CA VAL A 98 2.72 2.67 8.65
C VAL A 98 3.88 3.42 9.27
N SER A 99 3.63 4.67 9.63
CA SER A 99 4.51 5.53 10.41
C SER A 99 3.73 6.23 11.51
N SER A 100 4.38 6.38 12.67
CA SER A 100 3.89 7.21 13.77
C SER A 100 4.21 8.70 13.58
N MET A 101 4.90 9.08 12.50
CA MET A 101 5.25 10.46 12.20
C MET A 101 4.24 11.06 11.23
N VAL A 102 3.71 12.24 11.59
CA VAL A 102 2.47 12.79 11.02
C VAL A 102 2.69 14.05 10.16
N ILE A 103 3.95 14.45 10.01
CA ILE A 103 4.34 15.69 9.35
C ILE A 103 5.21 15.38 8.15
N LEU A 104 4.74 15.78 6.96
CA LEU A 104 5.58 15.81 5.77
C LEU A 104 6.54 17.02 5.87
N PRO A 105 7.86 16.86 5.75
CA PRO A 105 8.83 17.94 5.90
C PRO A 105 8.86 18.98 4.75
N ASN A 106 8.13 18.77 3.65
CA ASN A 106 8.15 19.67 2.48
C ASN A 106 7.00 20.70 2.48
N ARG A 107 6.58 21.21 3.65
CA ARG A 107 5.38 22.06 3.84
C ARG A 107 5.37 23.41 3.10
N ARG A 108 6.50 23.89 2.57
CA ARG A 108 6.64 25.31 2.16
C ARG A 108 6.77 25.57 0.67
N PHE A 109 6.91 24.54 -0.17
CA PHE A 109 7.17 24.76 -1.59
C PHE A 109 6.52 23.66 -2.44
N SER A 110 5.42 24.00 -3.11
CA SER A 110 4.67 23.16 -4.06
C SER A 110 5.52 22.65 -5.24
N GLY A 111 6.68 23.28 -5.49
CA GLY A 111 7.66 22.86 -6.50
C GLY A 111 8.74 21.89 -6.01
N LEU A 112 8.82 21.58 -4.70
CA LEU A 112 9.85 20.67 -4.19
C LEU A 112 9.42 19.21 -4.29
N LYS A 113 10.24 18.42 -4.98
CA LYS A 113 10.09 16.96 -5.12
C LYS A 113 9.90 16.30 -3.76
N ILE A 114 8.82 15.52 -3.62
CA ILE A 114 8.57 14.70 -2.43
C ILE A 114 9.64 13.61 -2.35
N LYS A 115 10.51 13.74 -1.34
CA LYS A 115 11.56 12.77 -1.03
C LYS A 115 11.30 12.21 0.37
N GLU A 116 11.04 10.91 0.44
CA GLU A 116 10.94 10.18 1.70
C GLU A 116 12.23 10.37 2.50
N ARG A 117 12.11 10.67 3.79
CA ARG A 117 13.25 10.87 4.70
C ARG A 117 13.37 9.68 5.64
N LYS A 118 14.60 9.32 6.00
CA LYS A 118 14.90 8.18 6.89
C LYS A 118 14.11 8.22 8.21
N TYR A 119 13.91 9.41 8.76
CA TYR A 119 13.21 9.60 10.03
C TYR A 119 11.68 9.40 9.94
N TRP A 120 11.08 9.24 8.75
CA TRP A 120 9.66 8.87 8.66
C TRP A 120 9.45 7.42 9.12
N ASN A 121 10.49 6.59 9.17
CA ASN A 121 10.48 5.28 9.83
C ASN A 121 9.27 4.39 9.48
N PHE A 122 8.94 4.31 8.19
CA PHE A 122 7.87 3.44 7.72
C PHE A 122 8.20 1.97 7.99
N LYS A 123 7.27 1.26 8.62
CA LYS A 123 7.36 -0.16 8.89
C LYS A 123 6.38 -0.91 8.01
N LEU A 124 6.85 -1.96 7.34
CA LEU A 124 6.01 -2.85 6.54
C LEU A 124 5.02 -3.57 7.46
N VAL A 125 3.75 -3.55 7.09
CA VAL A 125 2.66 -4.20 7.83
C VAL A 125 2.12 -5.39 7.04
N SER A 126 1.91 -5.23 5.73
CA SER A 126 1.30 -6.27 4.89
C SER A 126 1.71 -6.15 3.43
N GLU A 127 1.65 -7.26 2.70
CA GLU A 127 1.80 -7.33 1.26
C GLU A 127 0.62 -8.12 0.66
N LYS A 128 0.08 -7.66 -0.47
CA LYS A 128 -1.09 -8.27 -1.10
C LYS A 128 -1.04 -8.14 -2.62
N THR A 129 -1.53 -9.17 -3.33
CA THR A 129 -1.87 -9.09 -4.75
C THR A 129 -3.20 -8.36 -4.91
N LEU A 130 -3.21 -7.29 -5.72
CA LEU A 130 -4.39 -6.47 -5.91
C LEU A 130 -5.37 -7.14 -6.89
N ASN A 131 -6.66 -7.15 -6.53
CA ASN A 131 -7.72 -7.57 -7.43
C ASN A 131 -8.29 -6.38 -8.21
N GLU A 132 -9.22 -6.63 -9.13
CA GLU A 132 -9.85 -5.60 -9.95
C GLU A 132 -10.55 -4.51 -9.14
N ARG A 133 -11.20 -4.89 -8.02
CA ARG A 133 -11.87 -3.94 -7.12
C ARG A 133 -10.86 -2.99 -6.50
N ASP A 134 -9.73 -3.51 -6.04
CA ASP A 134 -8.65 -2.70 -5.45
C ASP A 134 -8.12 -1.69 -6.47
N LEU A 135 -7.87 -2.14 -7.71
CA LEU A 135 -7.40 -1.28 -8.81
C LEU A 135 -8.41 -0.17 -9.16
N LYS A 136 -9.72 -0.49 -9.18
CA LYS A 136 -10.78 0.51 -9.40
C LYS A 136 -10.81 1.55 -8.29
N ILE A 137 -10.62 1.14 -7.04
CA ILE A 137 -10.62 2.05 -5.88
C ILE A 137 -9.44 3.01 -5.94
N LEU A 138 -8.24 2.49 -6.23
CA LEU A 138 -7.03 3.30 -6.38
C LEU A 138 -7.17 4.33 -7.51
N GLY A 139 -7.72 3.91 -8.66
CA GLY A 139 -8.01 4.83 -9.78
C GLY A 139 -9.07 5.87 -9.42
N ALA A 140 -10.15 5.46 -8.76
CA ALA A 140 -11.24 6.36 -8.37
C ALA A 140 -10.81 7.46 -7.38
N ILE A 141 -9.84 7.18 -6.50
CA ILE A 141 -9.32 8.18 -5.55
C ILE A 141 -8.63 9.33 -6.26
N GLN A 142 -7.90 9.05 -7.35
CA GLN A 142 -7.28 10.11 -8.15
C GLN A 142 -8.32 11.02 -8.81
N LEU A 143 -9.48 10.48 -9.19
CA LEU A 143 -10.55 11.23 -9.87
C LEU A 143 -11.45 12.00 -8.91
N LYS A 144 -11.77 11.41 -7.76
CA LYS A 144 -12.66 12.00 -6.76
C LYS A 144 -11.94 12.99 -5.84
N GLY A 145 -10.63 12.83 -5.67
CA GLY A 145 -9.83 13.74 -4.87
C GLY A 145 -9.82 15.14 -5.46
N LYS A 146 -9.98 16.14 -4.60
CA LYS A 146 -9.86 17.56 -4.99
C LYS A 146 -8.44 18.02 -4.71
N GLU A 147 -7.80 18.68 -5.67
CA GLU A 147 -6.51 19.31 -5.41
C GLU A 147 -6.67 20.41 -4.37
N PRO A 148 -5.84 20.44 -3.30
CA PRO A 148 -5.96 21.46 -2.28
C PRO A 148 -5.50 22.82 -2.82
N THR A 149 -6.07 23.89 -2.28
CA THR A 149 -5.61 25.27 -2.55
C THR A 149 -4.23 25.55 -1.93
N GLU A 150 -3.87 24.80 -0.88
CA GLU A 150 -2.58 24.88 -0.19
C GLU A 150 -1.93 23.50 -0.10
N TYR A 151 -0.66 23.41 -0.49
CA TYR A 151 0.13 22.19 -0.41
C TYR A 151 0.70 21.98 1.00
N ASP A 152 -0.18 21.79 1.99
CA ASP A 152 0.21 21.37 3.34
C ASP A 152 -0.29 19.94 3.61
N PHE A 153 0.64 19.01 3.82
CA PHE A 153 0.34 17.61 4.13
C PHE A 153 0.41 17.31 5.64
N ALA A 154 0.55 18.33 6.49
CA ALA A 154 0.47 18.12 7.93
C ALA A 154 -0.98 17.86 8.33
N ILE A 155 -1.27 16.68 8.89
CA ILE A 155 -2.57 16.42 9.51
C ILE A 155 -2.53 16.75 10.99
N THR A 156 -3.35 17.72 11.36
CA THR A 156 -3.70 18.04 12.74
C THR A 156 -4.98 17.30 13.12
N LYS A 157 -5.34 17.28 14.41
CA LYS A 157 -6.64 16.75 14.85
C LYS A 157 -7.86 17.50 14.28
N TYR A 158 -7.65 18.57 13.52
CA TYR A 158 -8.66 19.49 13.01
C TYR A 158 -8.81 19.48 11.48
N ASN A 159 -7.92 18.82 10.74
CA ASN A 159 -8.00 18.81 9.28
C ASN A 159 -8.27 17.42 8.71
N THR A 160 -8.66 17.43 7.43
CA THR A 160 -9.27 16.31 6.71
C THR A 160 -8.24 15.30 6.22
N ASN A 161 -8.74 14.11 5.89
CA ASN A 161 -8.00 13.04 5.22
C ASN A 161 -7.35 13.54 3.91
N GLN A 162 -6.03 13.38 3.81
CA GLN A 162 -5.27 13.78 2.63
C GLN A 162 -4.47 12.62 2.08
N VAL A 163 -4.40 12.56 0.75
CA VAL A 163 -3.66 11.56 -0.01
C VAL A 163 -2.69 12.24 -0.96
N ILE A 164 -1.44 11.80 -0.96
CA ILE A 164 -0.48 12.09 -2.04
C ILE A 164 -0.34 10.83 -2.88
N ILE A 165 -0.56 10.96 -4.17
CA ILE A 165 -0.28 9.93 -5.16
C ILE A 165 1.00 10.34 -5.89
N LYS A 166 2.01 9.47 -5.94
CA LYS A 166 3.30 9.76 -6.55
C LYS A 166 3.73 8.64 -7.50
N LYS A 167 4.01 8.99 -8.76
CA LYS A 167 4.64 8.13 -9.77
C LYS A 167 5.93 8.80 -10.23
N THR A 168 7.07 8.16 -10.01
CA THR A 168 8.41 8.70 -10.35
C THR A 168 8.64 10.14 -9.83
N LYS A 169 8.59 11.17 -10.70
CA LYS A 169 8.73 12.60 -10.38
C LYS A 169 7.38 13.32 -10.28
N GLU A 170 6.32 12.73 -10.82
CA GLU A 170 4.97 13.28 -10.81
C GLU A 170 4.27 12.94 -9.50
N PHE A 171 3.53 13.90 -8.96
CA PHE A 171 2.69 13.67 -7.81
C PHE A 171 1.45 14.55 -7.83
N LYS A 172 0.39 14.08 -7.19
CA LYS A 172 -0.83 14.82 -6.91
C LYS A 172 -1.10 14.76 -5.41
N GLN A 173 -1.40 15.91 -4.81
CA GLN A 173 -1.93 15.97 -3.45
C GLN A 173 -3.44 16.17 -3.58
N LEU A 174 -4.20 15.37 -2.85
CA LEU A 174 -5.65 15.28 -2.96
C LEU A 174 -6.26 15.31 -1.57
N VAL A 175 -7.27 16.14 -1.40
CA VAL A 175 -8.19 16.07 -0.26
C VAL A 175 -9.29 15.10 -0.62
N ILE A 176 -9.49 14.09 0.23
CA ILE A 176 -10.53 13.07 0.03
C ILE A 176 -11.70 13.41 0.94
N GLU A 177 -12.87 13.60 0.35
CA GLU A 177 -14.10 13.83 1.12
C GLU A 177 -14.55 12.53 1.79
N GLY A 178 -14.73 12.57 3.12
CA GLY A 178 -15.17 11.44 3.94
C GLY A 178 -14.04 10.57 4.50
N ASP A 179 -14.42 9.51 5.23
CA ASP A 179 -13.51 8.67 6.01
C ASP A 179 -12.96 7.47 5.23
N TYR A 180 -12.55 7.71 3.98
CA TYR A 180 -11.97 6.68 3.12
C TYR A 180 -10.50 6.43 3.47
N ILE A 181 -10.24 5.42 4.29
CA ILE A 181 -8.88 4.98 4.61
C ILE A 181 -8.51 3.82 3.68
N LEU A 182 -7.47 4.01 2.86
CA LEU A 182 -7.04 3.05 1.83
C LEU A 182 -6.67 1.70 2.45
N SER A 183 -5.93 1.71 3.56
CA SER A 183 -5.52 0.49 4.24
C SER A 183 -6.73 -0.37 4.66
N LYS A 184 -7.75 0.26 5.24
CA LYS A 184 -9.00 -0.41 5.66
C LYS A 184 -9.85 -0.92 4.49
N ILE A 185 -9.69 -0.36 3.31
CA ILE A 185 -10.47 -0.75 2.12
C ILE A 185 -9.77 -1.87 1.35
N ILE A 186 -8.44 -1.82 1.25
CA ILE A 186 -7.64 -2.72 0.40
C ILE A 186 -7.04 -3.89 1.19
N PHE A 187 -6.66 -3.66 2.45
CA PHE A 187 -5.88 -4.61 3.25
C PHE A 187 -6.63 -5.19 4.46
N ASP A 188 -7.84 -4.72 4.78
CA ASP A 188 -8.64 -5.29 5.87
C ASP A 188 -9.54 -6.45 5.37
N PRO A 189 -9.32 -7.69 5.84
CA PRO A 189 -10.17 -8.83 5.50
C PRO A 189 -11.56 -8.76 6.15
N LYS A 190 -11.76 -8.01 7.24
CA LYS A 190 -13.01 -8.01 8.02
C LYS A 190 -14.16 -7.24 7.37
N ARG A 191 -13.89 -6.44 6.34
CA ARG A 191 -14.91 -5.65 5.62
C ARG A 191 -15.63 -6.42 4.50
N ILE A 192 -15.31 -7.70 4.31
CA ILE A 192 -15.92 -8.56 3.29
C ILE A 192 -17.32 -9.04 3.71
N GLU A 193 -17.64 -9.08 5.00
CA GLU A 193 -18.92 -9.64 5.50
C GLU A 193 -20.00 -8.59 5.81
N SER A 194 -19.68 -7.30 5.89
CA SER A 194 -20.62 -6.32 6.45
C SER A 194 -21.43 -5.50 5.43
N LYS A 195 -21.38 -5.82 4.13
CA LYS A 195 -22.16 -5.14 3.07
C LYS A 195 -22.53 -6.08 1.92
N ILE A 196 -23.03 -7.26 2.27
CA ILE A 196 -23.93 -8.02 1.39
C ILE A 196 -25.19 -8.25 2.21
N ASP A 197 -26.00 -7.19 2.29
CA ASP A 197 -27.46 -7.18 2.46
C ASP A 197 -27.97 -5.93 1.74
#